data_AF-A0A2A4LZK5-F1
#
_entry.id   AF-A0A2A4LZK5-F1
#
_cell.length_a   1.000
_cell.length_b   1.000
_cell.length_c   1.000
_cell.angle_alpha   90.00
_cell.angle_beta   90.00
_cell.angle_gamma   90.00
#
_symmetry.space_group_name_H-M   'P 1'
#
loop_
_entity.id
_entity.type
_entity.pdbx_description
1 polymer ?
#
loop_
_entity_poly.entity_id
_entity_poly.type
_entity_poly.pdbx_seq_one_letter_code
_entity_poly.pdbx_strand_id
1 'polypeptide(L)' 'MTVSTNEPVGFTSLSPDSTGIDFVNRLGKERYTTNQIYLNGSGVAAGDYDGDGWCDLFFSGLDSENKLYRN' A
#
# COMPACT_ATOMS: atom_id res chain seq x y z
N MET A 1 3.74 22.05 5.34
CA MET A 1 4.05 20.77 5.99
C MET A 1 5.21 21.00 6.94
N THR A 2 4.95 21.00 8.24
CA THR A 2 5.98 21.17 9.28
C THR A 2 6.23 19.81 9.91
N VAL A 3 7.46 19.33 9.86
CA VAL A 3 7.87 18.08 10.52
C VAL A 3 8.38 18.46 11.92
N SER A 4 7.80 17.87 12.95
CA SER A 4 8.29 17.99 14.32
C SER A 4 9.67 17.33 14.43
N THR A 5 10.67 18.03 14.96
CA THR A 5 12.06 17.54 15.06
C THR A 5 12.40 16.87 16.39
N ASN A 6 11.41 16.70 17.29
CA ASN A 6 11.61 16.17 18.65
C ASN A 6 11.30 14.67 18.80
N GLU A 7 11.00 13.96 17.70
CA GLU A 7 10.72 12.52 17.70
C GLU A 7 11.84 11.74 16.99
N PRO A 8 12.02 10.44 17.32
CA PRO A 8 12.95 9.59 16.60
C PRO A 8 12.65 9.60 15.09
N VAL A 9 13.67 9.94 14.30
CA VAL A 9 13.57 10.00 12.85
C VAL A 9 13.44 8.61 12.24
N GLY A 10 12.57 8.49 11.23
CA GLY A 10 12.43 7.27 10.43
C GLY A 10 11.03 6.68 10.49
N PHE A 11 10.95 5.42 10.09
CA PHE A 11 9.70 4.66 10.04
C PHE A 11 9.76 3.49 11.02
N THR A 12 8.65 3.26 11.71
CA THR A 12 8.46 2.06 12.54
C THR A 12 7.59 1.08 11.77
N SER A 13 8.03 -0.18 11.68
CA SER A 13 7.21 -1.24 11.09
C SER A 13 6.07 -1.59 12.04
N LEU A 14 4.84 -1.57 11.53
CA LEU A 14 3.64 -1.99 12.24
C LEU A 14 3.15 -3.34 11.67
N SER A 15 2.55 -4.18 12.51
CA SER A 15 2.01 -5.47 12.08
C SER A 15 0.67 -5.31 11.34
N PRO A 16 0.29 -6.25 10.45
CA PRO A 16 -1.05 -6.30 9.88
C PRO A 16 -2.15 -6.30 10.94
N ASP A 17 -1.97 -7.04 12.04
CA ASP A 17 -2.96 -7.09 13.14
C ASP A 17 -3.20 -5.72 13.80
N SER A 18 -2.17 -4.87 13.85
CA SER A 18 -2.28 -3.52 14.43
C SER A 18 -2.85 -2.48 13.48
N THR A 19 -2.75 -2.72 12.17
CA THR A 19 -3.14 -1.74 11.12
C THR A 19 -4.39 -2.15 10.35
N GLY A 20 -4.77 -3.43 10.40
CA GLY A 20 -5.75 -4.02 9.51
C GLY A 20 -5.26 -4.20 8.06
N ILE A 21 -4.01 -3.85 7.74
CA ILE A 21 -3.46 -3.86 6.37
C ILE A 21 -2.61 -5.12 6.15
N ASP A 22 -3.11 -6.04 5.33
CA ASP A 22 -2.49 -7.34 5.03
C ASP A 22 -2.24 -7.56 3.52
N PHE A 23 -2.35 -6.49 2.72
CA PHE A 23 -2.24 -6.58 1.26
C PHE A 23 -0.86 -7.04 0.82
N VAL A 24 -0.83 -7.95 -0.16
CA VAL A 24 0.39 -8.39 -0.83
C VAL A 24 0.14 -8.39 -2.33
N ASN A 25 0.91 -7.59 -3.09
CA ASN A 25 0.90 -7.67 -4.55
C ASN A 25 1.59 -8.98 -4.96
N ARG A 26 0.79 -9.96 -5.38
CA ARG A 26 1.29 -11.25 -5.86
C ARG A 26 1.51 -11.18 -7.36
N LEU A 27 2.61 -11.81 -7.81
CA LEU A 27 2.98 -11.87 -9.22
C LEU A 27 3.50 -13.28 -9.54
N GLY A 28 2.89 -13.91 -10.54
CA GLY A 28 3.31 -15.21 -11.06
C GLY A 28 4.71 -15.13 -11.68
N LYS A 29 5.51 -16.20 -11.50
CA LYS A 29 6.91 -16.22 -11.97
C LYS A 29 7.01 -16.02 -13.48
N GLU A 30 6.10 -16.63 -14.22
CA GLU A 30 6.01 -16.55 -15.68
C GLU A 30 5.90 -15.10 -16.18
N ARG A 31 5.20 -14.21 -15.44
CA ARG A 31 4.99 -12.81 -15.85
C ARG A 31 6.30 -12.03 -15.92
N TYR A 32 7.12 -12.11 -14.87
CA TYR A 32 8.36 -11.33 -14.84
C TYR A 32 9.54 -12.01 -15.55
N THR A 33 9.44 -13.28 -15.91
CA THR A 33 10.43 -13.91 -16.80
C THR A 33 10.36 -13.41 -18.24
N THR A 34 9.20 -12.89 -18.67
CA THR A 34 8.98 -12.36 -20.02
C THR A 34 8.95 -10.84 -20.05
N ASN A 35 8.51 -10.19 -18.97
CA ASN A 35 8.53 -8.74 -18.82
C ASN A 35 8.88 -8.31 -17.39
N GLN A 36 10.12 -7.88 -17.17
CA GLN A 36 10.60 -7.47 -15.85
C GLN A 36 9.94 -6.19 -15.32
N ILE A 37 9.22 -5.41 -16.14
CA ILE A 37 8.50 -4.21 -15.68
C ILE A 37 7.49 -4.54 -14.58
N TYR A 38 6.92 -5.75 -14.59
CA TYR A 38 5.99 -6.18 -13.55
C TYR A 38 6.64 -6.25 -12.14
N LEU A 39 7.97 -6.34 -12.03
CA LEU A 39 8.68 -6.31 -10.75
C LEU A 39 8.72 -4.93 -10.10
N ASN A 40 8.41 -3.86 -10.85
CA ASN A 40 8.24 -2.52 -10.26
C ASN A 40 7.00 -2.47 -9.34
N GLY A 41 6.19 -3.52 -9.35
CA GLY A 41 5.02 -3.65 -8.52
C GLY A 41 3.82 -2.96 -9.14
N SER A 42 2.95 -2.50 -8.26
CA SER A 42 1.66 -1.94 -8.60
C SER A 42 1.39 -0.74 -7.69
N GLY A 43 0.63 0.22 -8.20
CA GLY A 43 0.45 1.51 -7.54
C GLY A 43 -0.38 1.42 -6.26
N VAL A 44 -0.21 2.43 -5.42
CA VAL A 44 -1.07 2.73 -4.27
C VAL A 44 -1.61 4.15 -4.43
N ALA A 45 -2.84 4.38 -3.99
CA ALA A 45 -3.44 5.70 -3.87
C ALA A 45 -3.93 5.92 -2.43
N ALA A 46 -3.87 7.16 -1.97
CA ALA A 46 -4.34 7.58 -0.67
C ALA A 46 -5.26 8.79 -0.83
N GLY A 47 -6.41 8.77 -0.17
CA GLY A 47 -7.39 9.86 -0.22
C GLY A 47 -8.69 9.51 0.48
N ASP A 48 -9.48 10.52 0.79
CA ASP A 48 -10.82 10.38 1.38
C ASP A 48 -11.81 9.93 0.28
N TYR A 49 -12.04 8.63 0.19
CA TYR A 49 -12.85 8.03 -0.87
C TYR A 49 -14.33 8.11 -0.56
N ASP A 50 -14.73 7.97 0.72
CA ASP A 50 -16.14 7.96 1.13
C ASP A 50 -16.64 9.27 1.76
N GLY A 51 -15.78 10.26 1.93
CA GLY A 51 -16.13 11.62 2.32
C GLY A 51 -16.28 11.82 3.82
N ASP A 52 -15.71 10.93 4.64
CA ASP A 52 -15.82 10.98 6.09
C ASP A 52 -14.73 11.85 6.76
N GLY A 53 -13.81 12.38 5.95
CA GLY A 53 -12.70 13.22 6.39
C GLY A 53 -11.45 12.46 6.83
N TRP A 54 -11.45 11.13 6.77
CA TRP A 54 -10.29 10.27 6.99
C TRP A 54 -9.68 9.81 5.68
N CYS A 55 -8.41 9.39 5.73
CA CYS A 55 -7.68 8.98 4.55
C CYS A 55 -7.80 7.46 4.35
N ASP A 56 -8.35 7.06 3.20
CA ASP A 56 -8.42 5.67 2.77
C ASP A 56 -7.22 5.27 1.91
N LEU A 57 -6.96 3.97 1.81
CA LEU A 57 -5.87 3.42 1.00
C LEU A 57 -6.38 2.44 -0.04
N PHE A 58 -6.04 2.66 -1.30
CA PHE A 58 -6.31 1.73 -2.40
C PHE A 58 -5.02 1.12 -2.93
N PHE A 59 -4.97 -0.21 -2.97
CA PHE A 59 -3.86 -0.97 -3.53
C PHE A 59 -4.30 -1.70 -4.80
N SER A 60 -3.54 -1.50 -5.88
CA SER A 60 -3.73 -2.24 -7.12
C SER A 60 -2.95 -3.55 -7.05
N GLY A 61 -3.56 -4.68 -7.39
CA GLY A 61 -2.88 -5.97 -7.55
C GLY A 61 -2.55 -6.27 -9.00
N LEU A 62 -1.42 -6.96 -9.26
CA LEU A 62 -1.10 -7.46 -10.60
C LEU A 62 -1.81 -8.79 -10.88
N ASP A 63 -1.45 -9.84 -10.13
CA ASP A 63 -2.13 -11.14 -10.17
C ASP A 63 -2.93 -11.41 -8.87
N SER A 64 -3.16 -10.36 -8.08
CA SER A 64 -4.01 -10.37 -6.90
C SER A 64 -5.17 -9.40 -7.08
N GLU A 65 -6.23 -9.55 -6.28
CA GLU A 65 -7.33 -8.59 -6.25
C GLU A 65 -6.83 -7.21 -5.79
N ASN A 66 -7.47 -6.16 -6.31
CA ASN A 66 -7.32 -4.82 -5.76
C ASN A 66 -7.99 -4.74 -4.39
N LYS A 67 -7.48 -3.92 -3.48
CA LYS A 67 -8.05 -3.78 -2.13
C LYS A 67 -8.15 -2.33 -1.71
N LEU A 68 -9.34 -1.95 -1.22
CA LEU A 68 -9.62 -0.68 -0.57
C LEU A 68 -9.67 -0.91 0.94
N TYR A 69 -8.85 -0.17 1.68
CA TYR A 69 -8.89 -0.09 3.13
C TYR A 69 -9.51 1.24 3.52
N ARG A 70 -10.50 1.17 4.42
CA ARG A 70 -11.16 2.34 5.00
C ARG A 70 -10.78 2.49 6.46
N ASN A 71 -10.56 3.72 6.89
CA ASN A 71 -10.12 4.05 8.25
C ASN A 71 -11.30 4.23 9.23
#